data_AF-A0A920FKL9-F1
#
_entry.id   AF-A0A920FKL9-F1
#
_cell.length_a   1.000
_cell.length_b   1.000
_cell.length_c   1.000
_cell.angle_alpha   90.00
_cell.angle_beta   90.00
_cell.angle_gamma   90.00
#
_symmetry.space_group_name_H-M   'P 1'
#
loop_
_entity.id
_entity.type
_entity.pdbx_description
1 polymer ?
#
loop_
_entity_poly.entity_id
_entity_poly.type
_entity_poly.pdbx_seq_one_letter_code
_entity_poly.pdbx_strand_id
1 'polypeptide(L)'
;MDSKGELLPVTSRAILNNRANQLWHSDSSFKTVPARATVLRAVKIPPEQGATEYISLRALYQSLPEASKAEIANLWGIHDYSNSRTKIDPDLVTEEEKQALPPVQQPGLVMDPMENPSTWELTWQKSKGFPKTPGKP
;
A
#
# COMPACT_ATOMS: atom_id res chain seq x y z
N MET A 1 0.65 10.58 17.94
CA MET A 1 0.77 11.02 19.35
C MET A 1 2.19 10.74 19.78
N ASP A 2 2.69 11.48 20.78
CA ASP A 2 3.95 11.13 21.43
C ASP A 2 3.76 9.94 22.41
N SER A 3 4.82 9.57 23.13
CA SER A 3 4.78 8.50 24.14
C SER A 3 3.88 8.80 25.34
N LYS A 4 3.45 10.06 25.51
CA LYS A 4 2.57 10.51 26.59
C LYS A 4 1.10 10.61 26.15
N GLY A 5 0.81 10.33 24.87
CA GLY A 5 -0.55 10.40 24.32
C GLY A 5 -0.98 11.81 23.91
N GLU A 6 -0.04 12.74 23.77
CA GLU A 6 -0.28 14.10 23.30
C GLU A 6 -0.21 14.17 21.77
N LEU A 7 -0.93 15.13 21.18
CA LEU A 7 -0.93 15.31 19.72
C LEU A 7 0.40 15.93 19.27
N LEU A 8 0.94 15.41 18.18
CA LEU A 8 2.16 15.94 17.57
C LEU A 8 1.82 17.16 16.69
N PRO A 9 2.74 18.11 16.51
CA PRO A 9 2.56 19.21 15.56
C PRO A 9 2.26 18.71 14.15
N VAL A 10 1.43 19.45 13.40
CA VAL A 10 1.03 19.08 12.03
C VAL A 10 2.19 19.04 11.03
N THR A 11 3.28 19.72 11.34
CA THR A 11 4.54 19.73 10.59
C THR A 11 5.49 18.60 10.98
N SER A 12 5.18 17.82 12.01
CA SER A 12 6.06 16.73 12.43
C SER A 12 6.11 15.64 11.36
N ARG A 13 7.30 15.07 11.16
CA ARG A 13 7.54 13.96 10.22
C ARG A 13 6.56 12.80 10.41
N ALA A 14 6.20 12.48 11.66
CA ALA A 14 5.23 11.43 11.96
C ALA A 14 3.83 11.75 11.40
N ILE A 15 3.37 13.00 11.54
CA ILE A 15 2.08 13.42 10.98
C ILE A 15 2.12 13.47 9.46
N LEU A 16 3.22 13.94 8.87
CA LEU A 16 3.40 13.93 7.41
C LEU A 16 3.38 12.50 6.85
N ASN A 17 4.06 11.55 7.52
CA ASN A 17 3.97 10.13 7.16
C ASN A 17 2.54 9.59 7.27
N ASN A 18 1.80 9.94 8.33
CA ASN A 18 0.40 9.50 8.47
C ASN A 18 -0.52 10.06 7.39
N ARG A 19 -0.21 11.23 6.80
CA ARG A 19 -1.00 11.75 5.66
C ARG A 19 -0.88 10.85 4.42
N ALA A 20 0.23 10.13 4.25
CA ALA A 20 0.36 9.17 3.15
C ALA A 20 -0.68 8.03 3.25
N ASN A 21 -1.17 7.71 4.46
CA ASN A 21 -2.22 6.71 4.68
C ASN A 21 -3.61 7.15 4.18
N GLN A 22 -3.77 8.42 3.76
CA GLN A 22 -5.01 8.90 3.13
C GLN A 22 -5.13 8.44 1.68
N LEU A 23 -4.07 7.90 1.09
CA LEU A 23 -4.10 7.27 -0.22
C LEU A 23 -4.48 5.80 -0.07
N TRP A 24 -5.19 5.22 -1.06
CA TRP A 24 -5.42 3.77 -1.11
C TRP A 24 -4.10 3.00 -1.07
N HIS A 25 -3.97 2.07 -0.12
CA HIS A 25 -2.78 1.26 0.06
C HIS A 25 -3.11 -0.11 0.67
N SER A 26 -2.19 -1.07 0.51
CA SER A 26 -2.07 -2.22 1.40
C SER A 26 -0.81 -2.07 2.25
N ASP A 27 -0.92 -2.41 3.53
CA ASP A 27 0.12 -2.21 4.53
C ASP A 27 1.38 -3.02 4.22
N SER A 28 2.54 -2.36 4.30
CA SER A 28 3.85 -2.97 4.05
C SER A 28 4.01 -3.64 2.68
N SER A 29 3.15 -3.36 1.70
CA SER A 29 3.25 -3.94 0.35
C SER A 29 4.54 -3.57 -0.39
N PHE A 30 5.24 -2.52 0.06
CA PHE A 30 6.58 -2.11 -0.38
C PHE A 30 7.72 -2.96 0.21
N LYS A 31 7.43 -3.96 1.05
CA LYS A 31 8.42 -4.92 1.54
C LYS A 31 8.32 -6.21 0.75
N THR A 32 9.43 -6.96 0.64
CA THR A 32 9.46 -8.27 -0.04
C THR A 32 8.42 -9.24 0.53
N VAL A 33 8.22 -9.22 1.85
CA VAL A 33 7.16 -9.95 2.53
C VAL A 33 6.16 -8.92 3.10
N PRO A 34 4.97 -8.77 2.49
CA PRO A 34 3.95 -7.85 2.97
C PRO A 34 3.38 -8.25 4.34
N ALA A 35 2.65 -7.33 4.97
CA ALA A 35 1.91 -7.64 6.18
C ALA A 35 0.73 -8.55 5.84
N ARG A 36 0.52 -9.61 6.64
CA ARG A 36 -0.61 -10.53 6.43
C ARG A 36 -1.92 -10.02 7.04
N ALA A 37 -1.82 -9.23 8.10
CA ALA A 37 -2.97 -8.67 8.80
C ALA A 37 -2.58 -7.36 9.48
N THR A 38 -3.55 -6.45 9.58
CA THR A 38 -3.41 -5.19 10.28
C THR A 38 -4.43 -5.11 11.41
N VAL A 39 -3.98 -4.65 12.57
CA VAL A 39 -4.85 -4.37 13.72
C VAL A 39 -4.73 -2.90 14.06
N LEU A 40 -5.85 -2.17 14.01
CA LEU A 40 -5.93 -0.77 14.38
C LEU A 40 -6.70 -0.63 15.70
N ARG A 41 -6.15 0.12 16.65
CA ARG A 41 -6.78 0.44 17.93
C ARG A 41 -7.01 1.94 18.04
N ALA A 42 -8.27 2.34 18.15
CA ALA A 42 -8.62 3.73 18.44
C ALA A 42 -8.37 4.05 19.93
N VAL A 43 -7.49 5.02 20.20
CA VAL A 43 -7.21 5.52 21.56
C VAL A 43 -7.94 6.82 21.85
N LYS A 44 -7.92 7.75 20.88
CA LYS A 44 -8.75 8.97 20.86
C LYS A 44 -9.38 9.06 19.48
N ILE A 45 -10.68 9.27 19.42
CA ILE A 45 -11.46 9.36 18.18
C ILE A 45 -11.74 10.83 17.91
N PRO A 46 -11.42 11.38 16.73
CA PRO A 46 -11.79 12.74 16.39
C PRO A 46 -13.32 12.87 16.32
N PRO A 47 -13.90 14.01 16.72
CA PRO A 47 -15.36 14.20 16.71
C PRO A 47 -15.94 14.19 15.29
N GLU A 48 -15.12 14.53 14.29
CA GLU A 48 -15.49 14.59 12.89
C GLU A 48 -14.34 14.04 12.03
N GLN A 49 -14.67 13.44 10.89
CA GLN A 49 -13.73 12.87 9.90
C GLN A 49 -12.86 11.72 10.46
N GLY A 50 -11.84 11.30 9.72
CA GLY A 50 -10.91 10.25 10.14
C GLY A 50 -11.45 8.81 10.01
N ALA A 51 -12.50 8.62 9.20
CA ALA A 51 -12.96 7.29 8.85
C ALA A 51 -11.86 6.50 8.14
N THR A 52 -11.85 5.19 8.37
CA THR A 52 -11.02 4.26 7.60
C THR A 52 -11.91 3.57 6.58
N GLU A 53 -11.57 3.74 5.31
CA GLU A 53 -12.29 3.11 4.20
C GLU A 53 -11.61 1.81 3.78
N TYR A 54 -12.40 0.86 3.30
CA TYR A 54 -11.93 -0.45 2.86
C TYR A 54 -12.54 -0.80 1.51
N ILE A 55 -11.76 -1.49 0.67
CA ILE A 55 -12.24 -2.08 -0.57
C ILE A 55 -11.93 -3.57 -0.59
N SER A 56 -12.92 -4.39 -0.93
CA SER A 56 -12.70 -5.81 -1.20
C SER A 56 -12.20 -5.98 -2.62
N LEU A 57 -10.89 -6.19 -2.76
CA LEU A 57 -10.29 -6.48 -4.06
C LEU A 57 -10.76 -7.83 -4.64
N ARG A 58 -11.18 -8.77 -3.78
CA ARG A 58 -11.90 -10.00 -4.16
C ARG A 58 -13.17 -9.70 -4.93
N ALA A 59 -14.05 -8.90 -4.34
CA ALA A 59 -15.31 -8.52 -4.97
C ALA A 59 -15.07 -7.70 -6.25
N LEU A 60 -14.09 -6.78 -6.22
CA LEU A 60 -13.69 -6.02 -7.41
C LEU A 60 -13.27 -6.95 -8.55
N TYR A 61 -12.34 -7.87 -8.30
CA TYR A 61 -11.86 -8.82 -9.31
C TYR A 61 -13.00 -9.67 -9.89
N GLN A 62 -13.89 -10.19 -9.04
CA GLN A 62 -15.06 -10.97 -9.47
C GLN A 62 -15.98 -10.18 -10.40
N SER A 63 -16.11 -8.87 -10.18
CA SER A 63 -16.93 -7.97 -11.01
C SER A 63 -16.29 -7.61 -12.35
N LEU A 64 -15.00 -7.88 -12.55
CA LEU A 64 -14.30 -7.54 -13.80
C LEU A 64 -14.79 -8.43 -14.96
N PRO A 65 -14.88 -7.88 -16.19
CA PRO A 65 -15.02 -8.68 -17.40
C PRO A 65 -13.86 -9.67 -17.57
N GLU A 66 -14.11 -10.83 -18.18
CA GLU A 66 -13.10 -11.87 -18.40
C GLU A 66 -11.89 -11.37 -19.18
N ALA A 67 -12.10 -10.46 -20.15
CA ALA A 67 -11.00 -9.83 -20.89
C ALA A 67 -10.03 -9.07 -19.96
N SER A 68 -10.56 -8.32 -18.99
CA SER A 68 -9.74 -7.60 -18.00
C SER A 68 -9.04 -8.54 -17.04
N LYS A 69 -9.71 -9.63 -16.62
CA LYS A 69 -9.07 -10.67 -15.79
C LYS A 69 -7.89 -11.31 -16.51
N ALA A 70 -8.04 -11.61 -17.80
CA ALA A 70 -6.97 -12.16 -18.63
C ALA A 70 -5.80 -11.19 -18.80
N GLU A 71 -6.08 -9.90 -18.95
CA GLU A 71 -5.05 -8.85 -19.06
C GLU A 71 -4.18 -8.77 -17.79
N ILE A 72 -4.80 -8.86 -16.61
CA ILE A 72 -4.08 -8.67 -15.33
C ILE A 72 -3.47 -9.95 -14.75
N ALA A 73 -3.81 -11.12 -15.29
CA ALA A 73 -3.49 -12.43 -14.70
C ALA A 73 -1.99 -12.67 -14.44
N ASN A 74 -1.10 -12.08 -15.24
CA ASN A 74 0.35 -12.29 -15.16
C ASN A 74 1.13 -10.98 -14.97
N LEU A 75 0.47 -9.92 -14.50
CA LEU A 75 1.12 -8.63 -14.29
C LEU A 75 1.85 -8.62 -12.95
N TRP A 76 2.96 -7.88 -12.93
CA TRP A 76 3.74 -7.60 -11.72
C TRP A 76 3.75 -6.11 -11.44
N GLY A 77 3.39 -5.72 -10.22
CA GLY A 77 3.46 -4.34 -9.75
C GLY A 77 4.84 -4.02 -9.16
N ILE A 78 5.27 -2.77 -9.27
CA ILE A 78 6.39 -2.23 -8.49
C ILE A 78 5.81 -1.44 -7.33
N HIS A 79 6.16 -1.85 -6.12
CA HIS A 79 5.71 -1.23 -4.89
C HIS A 79 6.87 -0.46 -4.28
N ASP A 80 6.72 0.87 -4.22
CA ASP A 80 7.74 1.78 -3.73
C ASP A 80 7.24 2.52 -2.48
N TYR A 81 8.03 2.43 -1.41
CA TYR A 81 7.81 3.13 -0.15
C TYR A 81 7.72 4.65 -0.35
N SER A 82 8.56 5.18 -1.23
CA SER A 82 8.71 6.61 -1.48
C SER A 82 7.53 7.20 -2.25
N ASN A 83 6.90 6.44 -3.16
CA ASN A 83 5.89 6.95 -4.09
C ASN A 83 4.66 7.59 -3.41
N SER A 84 4.25 7.10 -2.24
CA SER A 84 3.15 7.74 -1.49
C SER A 84 3.59 8.98 -0.72
N ARG A 85 4.82 8.96 -0.20
CA ARG A 85 5.37 9.96 0.70
C ARG A 85 5.86 11.21 -0.02
N THR A 86 6.47 11.04 -1.19
CA THR A 86 6.92 12.15 -2.05
C THR A 86 5.77 12.99 -2.60
N LYS A 87 4.54 12.45 -2.62
CA LYS A 87 3.31 13.21 -2.94
C LYS A 87 2.83 14.09 -1.79
N ILE A 88 3.20 13.76 -0.55
CA ILE A 88 2.90 14.56 0.63
C ILE A 88 3.94 15.67 0.78
N ASP A 89 5.21 15.30 0.72
CA ASP A 89 6.36 16.19 0.79
C ASP A 89 7.54 15.53 0.03
N PRO A 90 8.12 16.20 -0.99
CA PRO A 90 9.23 15.66 -1.78
C PRO A 90 10.42 15.17 -0.95
N ASP A 91 10.66 15.79 0.20
CA ASP A 91 11.80 15.53 1.08
C ASP A 91 11.45 14.58 2.23
N LEU A 92 10.24 14.01 2.24
CA LEU A 92 9.76 13.15 3.33
C LEU A 92 10.56 11.84 3.45
N VAL A 93 11.12 11.35 2.35
CA VAL A 93 11.93 10.12 2.31
C VAL A 93 13.36 10.47 1.96
N THR A 94 14.28 10.16 2.87
CA THR A 94 15.70 10.45 2.67
C THR A 94 16.31 9.48 1.65
N GLU A 95 17.47 9.82 1.11
CA GLU A 95 18.19 8.92 0.20
C GLU A 95 18.61 7.62 0.89
N GLU A 96 18.97 7.67 2.17
CA GLU A 96 19.30 6.48 2.97
C GLU A 96 18.07 5.57 3.13
N GLU A 97 16.88 6.14 3.34
CA GLU A 97 15.64 5.37 3.43
C GLU A 97 15.25 4.75 2.08
N LYS A 98 15.46 5.46 0.96
CA LYS A 98 15.25 4.90 -0.39
C LYS A 98 16.18 3.71 -0.66
N GLN A 99 17.43 3.79 -0.19
CA GLN A 99 18.40 2.70 -0.30
C GLN A 99 18.06 1.52 0.63
N ALA A 100 17.58 1.80 1.83
CA ALA A 100 17.19 0.76 2.80
C ALA A 100 15.87 0.06 2.44
N LEU A 101 14.98 0.74 1.72
CA LEU A 101 13.69 0.23 1.25
C LEU A 101 13.59 0.39 -0.28
N PRO A 102 14.42 -0.34 -1.05
CA PRO A 102 14.35 -0.28 -2.50
C PRO A 102 12.98 -0.76 -2.98
N PRO A 103 12.48 -0.28 -4.14
CA PRO A 103 11.23 -0.75 -4.71
C PRO A 103 11.22 -2.26 -4.88
N VAL A 104 10.11 -2.90 -4.51
CA VAL A 104 9.96 -4.35 -4.62
C VAL A 104 8.95 -4.72 -5.70
N GLN A 105 9.14 -5.87 -6.32
CA GLN A 105 8.17 -6.43 -7.24
C GLN A 105 7.20 -7.32 -6.49
N GLN A 106 5.91 -7.14 -6.76
CA GLN A 106 4.84 -7.99 -6.23
C GLN A 106 3.98 -8.53 -7.39
N PRO A 107 3.41 -9.74 -7.25
CA PRO A 107 2.42 -10.21 -8.21
C PRO A 107 1.20 -9.29 -8.17
N GLY A 108 0.67 -8.91 -9.33
CA GLY A 108 -0.58 -8.16 -9.43
C GLY A 108 -1.82 -8.98 -9.03
N LEU A 109 -1.65 -10.31 -8.97
CA LEU A 109 -2.66 -11.25 -8.49
C LEU A 109 -1.97 -12.30 -7.61
N VAL A 110 -2.39 -12.39 -6.34
CA VAL A 110 -1.87 -13.37 -5.37
C VAL A 110 -3.00 -14.30 -4.95
N MET A 111 -2.81 -15.61 -5.10
CA MET A 111 -3.78 -16.59 -4.64
C MET A 111 -3.48 -16.94 -3.19
N ASP A 112 -4.48 -16.86 -2.31
CA ASP A 112 -4.34 -17.32 -0.92
C ASP A 112 -4.41 -18.85 -0.87
N PRO A 113 -3.43 -19.52 -0.25
CA PRO A 113 -3.44 -20.97 -0.15
C PRO A 113 -4.39 -21.54 0.92
N MET A 114 -4.92 -20.72 1.84
CA MET A 114 -5.82 -21.19 2.92
C MET A 114 -7.31 -21.09 2.58
N GLU A 115 -7.66 -20.36 1.52
CA GLU A 115 -9.01 -20.31 0.98
C GLU A 115 -8.99 -20.65 -0.51
N ASN A 116 -10.11 -21.20 -1.01
CA ASN A 116 -10.37 -21.25 -2.44
C ASN A 116 -10.11 -19.83 -3.04
N PRO A 117 -9.44 -19.73 -4.19
CA PRO A 117 -8.48 -18.68 -4.50
C PRO A 117 -9.10 -17.29 -4.50
N SER A 118 -8.75 -16.36 -3.59
CA SER A 118 -9.04 -14.92 -3.82
C SER A 118 -8.58 -13.88 -2.78
N THR A 119 -7.35 -13.88 -2.28
CA THR A 119 -6.86 -12.73 -1.50
C THR A 119 -5.97 -11.87 -2.39
N TRP A 120 -6.60 -10.97 -3.16
CA TRP A 120 -5.93 -10.15 -4.15
C TRP A 120 -5.45 -8.82 -3.55
N GLU A 121 -4.22 -8.43 -3.86
CA GLU A 121 -3.74 -7.07 -3.66
C GLU A 121 -3.49 -6.42 -5.02
N LEU A 122 -4.29 -5.40 -5.35
CA LEU A 122 -4.13 -4.51 -6.48
C LEU A 122 -3.66 -3.20 -5.87
N THR A 123 -2.36 -3.00 -5.78
CA THR A 123 -1.86 -1.66 -5.49
C THR A 123 -1.71 -0.92 -6.81
N TRP A 124 -2.50 0.13 -6.97
CA TRP A 124 -2.39 1.01 -8.12
C TRP A 124 -1.33 2.08 -7.80
N GLN A 125 -0.05 1.72 -7.94
CA GLN A 125 1.01 2.71 -8.10
C GLN A 125 1.25 2.90 -9.59
N LYS A 126 1.16 4.15 -10.06
CA LYS A 126 1.30 4.52 -11.47
C LYS A 126 2.74 4.22 -11.95
N SER A 127 3.01 3.00 -12.40
CA SER A 127 4.26 2.64 -13.06
C SER A 127 4.03 2.47 -14.56
N LYS A 128 4.91 3.07 -15.36
CA LYS A 128 4.94 2.85 -16.81
C LYS A 128 5.25 1.38 -17.08
N GLY A 129 4.24 0.63 -17.53
CA GLY A 129 4.38 -0.76 -17.92
C GLY A 129 4.44 -1.71 -16.73
N PHE A 130 3.46 -2.61 -16.64
CA PHE A 130 3.60 -3.78 -15.79
C PHE A 130 4.60 -4.73 -16.48
N PRO A 131 5.73 -5.07 -15.86
CA PRO A 131 6.54 -6.17 -16.34
C PRO A 131 5.71 -7.46 -16.33
N LYS A 132 5.78 -8.22 -17.42
CA LYS A 132 5.09 -9.53 -17.55
C LYS A 132 5.80 -10.67 -16.80
N THR A 133 6.98 -10.38 -16.25
CA THR A 133 7.85 -11.32 -15.56
C THR A 133 8.59 -10.59 -14.44
N PRO A 134 8.93 -11.25 -13.32
CA PRO A 134 9.80 -10.64 -12.33
C PRO A 134 11.13 -10.22 -13.01
N GLY A 135 11.48 -8.95 -12.85
CA GLY A 135 12.76 -8.40 -13.24
C GLY A 135 13.82 -8.85 -12.24
N LYS A 136 15.09 -8.96 -12.67
CA LYS A 136 16.19 -9.17 -11.72
C LYS A 136 16.25 -7.99 -10.74
N PRO A 137 16.57 -8.26 -9.46
CA PRO A 137 16.74 -7.23 -8.44
C PRO A 137 17.83 -6.23 -8.80
#